data_AF-A0A427AM80-F1
#
_entry.id   AF-A0A427AM80-F1
#
_cell.length_a   1.000
_cell.length_b   1.000
_cell.length_c   1.000
_cell.angle_alpha   90.00
_cell.angle_beta   90.00
_cell.angle_gamma   90.00
#
_symmetry.space_group_name_H-M   'P 1'
#
loop_
_entity.id
_entity.type
_entity.pdbx_description
1 polymer ?
#
loop_
_entity_poly.entity_id
_entity_poly.type
_entity_poly.pdbx_seq_one_letter_code
_entity_poly.pdbx_strand_id
1 'polypeptide(L)'
;MIFFFQNFRGLSFPTISSVGPNAAIIHYSPEADTCSELDADSIYLFDSGGQVLKGHIALGRARFPNGTTGKIDLECLQLGL
;
A
#
# COMPACT_ATOMS: atom_id res chain seq x y z
N MET A 1 -1.91 -4.76 -11.78
CA MET A 1 -0.88 -5.81 -11.69
C MET A 1 -1.49 -6.92 -10.86
N ILE A 2 -1.72 -8.10 -11.44
CA ILE A 2 -2.34 -9.23 -10.74
C ILE A 2 -1.22 -10.26 -10.54
N PHE A 3 -0.91 -10.58 -9.28
CA PHE A 3 0.03 -11.65 -8.94
C PHE A 3 -0.75 -12.88 -8.50
N PHE A 4 -0.50 -14.01 -9.16
CA PHE A 4 -0.98 -15.31 -8.71
C PHE A 4 0.11 -15.99 -7.90
N PHE A 5 -0.05 -16.02 -6.59
CA PHE A 5 0.84 -16.76 -5.71
C PHE A 5 0.32 -18.18 -5.54
N GLN A 6 1.08 -19.16 -6.03
CA GLN A 6 0.80 -20.56 -5.72
C GLN A 6 0.90 -20.76 -4.20
N ASN A 7 -0.11 -21.42 -3.62
CA ASN A 7 -0.22 -21.66 -2.18
C ASN A 7 -0.44 -20.41 -1.30
N PHE A 8 -1.17 -19.42 -1.82
CA PHE A 8 -1.66 -18.30 -1.03
C PHE A 8 -2.53 -18.78 0.14
N ARG A 9 -2.26 -18.26 1.34
CA ARG A 9 -2.98 -18.61 2.58
C ARG A 9 -3.82 -17.48 3.16
N GLY A 10 -3.87 -16.33 2.48
CA GLY A 10 -4.53 -15.11 2.97
C GLY A 10 -3.55 -13.96 3.08
N LEU A 11 -4.08 -12.79 3.44
CA LEU A 11 -3.26 -11.59 3.67
C LEU A 11 -2.38 -11.77 4.91
N SER A 12 -1.16 -11.25 4.87
CA SER A 12 -0.28 -11.20 6.04
C SER A 12 -0.62 -10.05 6.99
N PHE A 13 -1.21 -8.98 6.46
CA PHE A 13 -1.71 -7.81 7.19
C PHE A 13 -2.82 -7.13 6.37
N PRO A 14 -3.68 -6.28 6.97
CA PRO A 14 -4.69 -5.52 6.23
C PRO A 14 -4.04 -4.64 5.16
N THR A 15 -4.56 -4.70 3.93
CA THR A 15 -4.03 -3.88 2.83
C THR A 15 -4.25 -2.40 3.10
N ILE A 16 -3.20 -1.60 2.95
CA ILE A 16 -3.27 -0.14 2.95
C ILE A 16 -3.45 0.32 1.51
N SER A 17 -4.60 0.90 1.21
CA SER A 17 -4.89 1.54 -0.08
C SER A 17 -5.37 2.95 0.20
N SER A 18 -4.56 3.94 -0.19
CA SER A 18 -4.77 5.34 0.18
C SER A 18 -4.45 6.27 -0.98
N VAL A 19 -5.20 7.38 -1.03
CA VAL A 19 -5.10 8.40 -2.09
C VAL A 19 -5.07 9.79 -1.45
N GLY A 20 -4.30 10.69 -2.07
CA GLY A 20 -4.19 12.08 -1.64
C GLY A 20 -3.67 12.19 -0.19
N PRO A 21 -4.31 13.01 0.67
CA PRO A 21 -3.89 13.19 2.06
C PRO A 21 -3.83 11.90 2.88
N ASN A 22 -4.65 10.89 2.55
CA ASN A 22 -4.66 9.62 3.28
C ASN A 22 -3.35 8.86 3.13
N ALA A 23 -2.59 9.09 2.05
CA ALA A 23 -1.30 8.45 1.83
C ALA A 23 -0.20 8.95 2.79
N ALA A 24 -0.44 10.03 3.52
CA ALA A 24 0.44 10.51 4.58
C ALA A 24 0.20 9.82 5.94
N ILE A 25 -0.86 9.03 6.08
CA ILE A 25 -1.20 8.32 7.31
C ILE A 25 -0.61 6.91 7.26
N ILE A 26 0.44 6.67 8.07
CA ILE A 26 1.23 5.43 8.03
C ILE A 26 0.36 4.18 8.26
N HIS A 27 -0.57 4.22 9.21
CA HIS A 27 -1.50 3.13 9.51
C HIS A 27 -2.92 3.48 9.07
N TYR A 28 -3.08 3.93 7.82
CA TYR A 28 -4.39 4.23 7.26
C TYR A 28 -5.25 2.96 7.15
N SER A 29 -6.47 3.02 7.66
CA SER A 29 -7.49 1.97 7.56
C SER A 29 -8.80 2.61 7.11
N PRO A 30 -9.22 2.42 5.85
CA PRO A 30 -10.43 3.06 5.34
C PRO A 30 -11.69 2.43 5.94
N GLU A 31 -12.68 3.25 6.28
CA GLU A 31 -14.05 2.80 6.52
C GLU A 31 -14.91 3.03 5.28
N ALA A 32 -15.95 2.22 5.09
CA ALA A 32 -16.77 2.26 3.88
C ALA A 32 -17.41 3.65 3.64
N ASP A 33 -17.74 4.36 4.72
CA ASP A 33 -18.43 5.65 4.65
C ASP A 33 -17.46 6.85 4.52
N THR A 34 -16.15 6.63 4.71
CA THR A 34 -15.13 7.69 4.76
C THR A 34 -14.01 7.51 3.75
N CYS A 35 -14.10 6.50 2.87
CA CYS A 35 -13.10 6.27 1.85
C CYS A 35 -13.12 7.40 0.80
N SER A 36 -11.93 7.80 0.37
CA SER A 36 -11.78 8.79 -0.72
C SER A 36 -11.80 8.10 -2.07
N GLU A 37 -12.43 8.77 -3.04
CA GLU A 37 -12.42 8.33 -4.44
C GLU A 37 -11.00 8.38 -5.03
N LEU A 38 -10.72 7.47 -5.97
CA LEU A 38 -9.44 7.46 -6.67
C LEU A 38 -9.31 8.68 -7.60
N ASP A 39 -8.18 9.37 -7.50
CA ASP A 39 -7.86 10.54 -8.30
C ASP A 39 -6.51 10.35 -8.98
N ALA A 40 -6.47 10.58 -10.30
CA ALA A 40 -5.29 10.38 -11.13
C ALA A 40 -4.22 11.46 -10.90
N ASP A 41 -4.62 12.63 -10.39
CA ASP A 41 -3.78 13.78 -10.09
C ASP A 41 -3.33 13.83 -8.63
N SER A 42 -3.72 12.84 -7.84
CA SER A 42 -3.31 12.65 -6.45
C SER A 42 -2.25 11.55 -6.29
N ILE A 43 -1.46 11.64 -5.22
CA ILE A 43 -0.58 10.53 -4.81
C ILE A 43 -1.44 9.31 -4.47
N TYR A 44 -0.99 8.14 -4.88
CA TYR A 44 -1.62 6.87 -4.51
C TYR A 44 -0.59 5.93 -3.90
N LEU A 45 -0.90 5.40 -2.72
CA LEU A 45 -0.10 4.41 -2.01
C LEU A 45 -0.89 3.11 -1.87
N PHE A 46 -0.23 2.01 -2.22
CA PHE A 46 -0.73 0.66 -2.06
C PHE A 46 0.33 -0.20 -1.40
N ASP A 47 0.02 -0.73 -0.21
CA ASP A 47 0.85 -1.67 0.51
C ASP A 47 0.01 -2.89 0.89
N SER A 48 0.44 -4.06 0.42
CA SER A 48 -0.26 -5.32 0.66
C SER A 48 0.75 -6.44 0.84
N GLY A 49 0.40 -7.42 1.66
CA GLY A 49 1.18 -8.63 1.80
C GLY A 49 0.32 -9.88 1.90
N GLY A 50 0.90 -11.00 1.49
CA GLY A 50 0.27 -12.31 1.51
C GLY A 50 1.14 -13.35 2.21
N GLN A 51 0.49 -14.25 2.94
CA GLN A 51 1.14 -15.45 3.48
C GLN A 51 1.21 -16.54 2.41
N VAL A 52 2.38 -17.15 2.26
CA VAL A 52 2.67 -18.30 1.40
C VAL A 52 3.34 -19.40 2.23
N LEU A 53 3.43 -20.63 1.71
CA LEU A 53 3.85 -21.82 2.48
C LEU A 53 5.16 -21.69 3.28
N LYS A 54 6.08 -20.81 2.88
CA LYS A 54 7.39 -20.63 3.52
C LYS A 54 7.63 -19.23 4.10
N GLY A 55 6.59 -18.41 4.24
CA GLY A 55 6.72 -17.06 4.80
C GLY A 55 5.69 -16.07 4.25
N HIS A 56 5.96 -14.77 4.42
CA HIS A 56 5.14 -13.71 3.85
C HIS A 56 5.87 -12.99 2.72
N ILE A 57 5.12 -12.47 1.76
CA ILE A 57 5.60 -11.54 0.72
C ILE A 57 4.85 -10.24 0.90
N ALA A 58 5.56 -9.11 0.90
CA ALA A 58 4.97 -7.77 0.90
C ALA A 58 5.34 -7.04 -0.40
N LEU A 59 4.39 -6.28 -0.93
CA LEU A 59 4.53 -5.48 -2.14
C LEU A 59 3.98 -4.08 -1.90
N GLY A 60 4.87 -3.08 -2.00
CA GLY A 60 4.53 -1.67 -1.94
C GLY A 60 4.64 -1.00 -3.31
N ARG A 61 3.68 -0.11 -3.62
CA ARG A 61 3.75 0.80 -4.77
C ARG A 61 3.26 2.18 -4.35
N ALA A 62 4.08 3.19 -4.63
CA ALA A 62 3.68 4.59 -4.62
C ALA A 62 3.63 5.13 -6.05
N ARG A 63 2.54 5.78 -6.42
CA ARG A 63 2.40 6.54 -7.67
C ARG A 63 2.30 8.02 -7.33
N PHE A 64 3.11 8.82 -8.00
CA PHE A 64 3.07 10.27 -7.90
C PHE A 64 2.43 10.86 -9.17
N PRO A 65 1.72 11.99 -9.05
CA PRO A 65 1.28 12.78 -10.19
C PRO A 65 2.45 13.20 -11.09
N ASN A 66 2.17 13.46 -12.35
CA ASN A 66 3.18 13.96 -13.28
C ASN A 66 3.74 15.30 -12.80
N GLY A 67 5.06 15.45 -12.80
CA GLY A 67 5.73 16.68 -12.38
C GLY A 67 5.93 16.82 -10.87
N THR A 68 5.51 15.85 -10.04
CA THR A 68 5.82 15.85 -8.61
C THR A 68 7.31 15.56 -8.36
N THR A 69 7.97 16.43 -7.59
CA THR A 69 9.34 16.25 -7.10
C THR A 69 9.33 16.11 -5.58
N GLY A 70 10.05 15.12 -5.05
CA GLY A 70 10.11 14.85 -3.61
C GLY A 70 11.02 13.67 -3.28
N LYS A 71 11.49 13.58 -2.02
CA LYS A 71 12.22 12.42 -1.50
C LYS A 71 11.24 11.47 -0.84
N ILE A 72 11.35 10.18 -1.13
CA ILE A 72 10.67 9.13 -0.38
C ILE A 72 11.68 8.68 0.68
N ASP A 73 11.46 9.03 1.94
CA ASP A 73 12.20 8.41 3.04
C ASP A 73 11.64 7.00 3.26
N LEU A 74 12.24 6.04 2.54
CA LEU A 74 11.92 4.61 2.62
C LEU A 74 12.25 3.99 3.99
N GLU A 75 12.91 4.74 4.90
CA GLU A 75 13.26 4.27 6.25
C GLU A 75 12.03 3.94 7.11
N CYS A 76 10.85 4.53 6.84
CA CYS A 76 9.62 4.18 7.56
C CYS A 76 8.99 2.84 7.13
N LEU A 77 9.40 2.25 6.00
CA LEU A 77 8.91 0.94 5.55
C LEU A 77 9.71 -0.24 6.13
N GLN A 78 10.64 0.04 7.05
CA GLN A 78 11.32 -0.99 7.81
C GLN A 78 10.33 -1.54 8.85
N LEU A 79 9.43 -2.40 8.36
CA LEU A 79 8.56 -3.25 9.15
C LEU A 79 9.43 -3.87 10.24
N GLY A 80 9.15 -3.50 11.48
CA GLY A 80 9.68 -4.20 12.63
C GLY A 80 9.30 -5.67 12.51
N LEU A 81 10.29 -6.47 12.12
CA LEU A 81 10.35 -7.89 12.46
C LEU A 81 10.92 -8.01 13.89
#